data_AF-A0AAW2YWP5-F1
#
_entry.id   AF-A0AAW2YWP5-F1
#
_cell.length_a   1.000
_cell.length_b   1.000
_cell.length_c   1.000
_cell.angle_alpha   90.00
_cell.angle_beta   90.00
_cell.angle_gamma   90.00
#
_symmetry.space_group_name_H-M   'P 1'
#
loop_
_entity.id
_entity.type
_entity.pdbx_description
1 polymer ?
#
loop_
_entity_poly.entity_id
_entity_poly.type
_entity_poly.pdbx_seq_one_letter_code
_entity_poly.pdbx_strand_id
1 'polypeptide(L)'
;MLRCTGGFKVIRRAACLAPNKIVQTRGIKNRRPDTSIPDPDELVSKFIKKMNNVPRLDDVDEGTSVIMYSKMSEKLIKEYEEDKKRGYIPMRDIMEEEPSAKPFVDFLSRKKPQFGEYSDRITRRCGALGIKVGMTRFWDSYWKEHALTIVHIPECQVVQVKDLPKTEKDKEKKLRIQVGAMPIKAHKCTKPLLGHFAKCGVPPKRALHEFKITSDAVLPVGFEIKARHYVPGQLVDVTGMTKGKGFQGVMKRWGFRGQPQSHGTSVSHRSPGSIGNRIGKIWPGKKMAGHMGARRRTVHNVRVFMIDPVHNLVYLKGQVPATQHGLVIIRDAFRKMQKMTLPMPSFIPDPKEVLEGDWKNHLLRWSGTRPIQWDAEEYTEEIARKIEKSIWEKKYGPNRTPWDMPIIPRPEPLDQKLPAQKVGQQKQKK
;
A
#
# COMPACT_ATOMS: atom_id res chain seq x y z
N MET A 1 -49.11 -20.95 62.68
CA MET A 1 -48.48 -19.91 63.51
C MET A 1 -48.25 -18.71 62.58
N LEU A 2 -48.99 -17.62 62.76
CA LEU A 2 -48.61 -16.43 63.56
C LEU A 2 -47.42 -15.67 62.94
N ARG A 3 -47.48 -14.36 62.64
CA ARG A 3 -48.61 -13.41 62.56
C ARG A 3 -48.08 -12.07 62.01
N CYS A 4 -48.95 -11.25 61.39
CA CYS A 4 -48.88 -9.76 61.38
C CYS A 4 -47.68 -9.09 60.68
N THR A 5 -47.75 -7.85 60.16
CA THR A 5 -48.81 -6.84 59.92
C THR A 5 -48.22 -5.88 58.88
N GLY A 6 -48.88 -5.52 57.78
CA GLY A 6 -50.06 -4.64 57.65
C GLY A 6 -49.65 -3.45 56.75
N GLY A 7 -50.50 -2.71 56.04
CA GLY A 7 -51.93 -2.80 55.79
C GLY A 7 -52.37 -1.53 55.03
N PHE A 8 -53.10 -1.69 53.92
CA PHE A 8 -54.37 -1.02 53.56
C PHE A 8 -54.63 0.45 54.02
N LYS A 9 -55.25 1.37 53.26
CA LYS A 9 -55.94 1.34 51.94
C LYS A 9 -56.17 2.79 51.44
N VAL A 10 -56.09 3.01 50.12
CA VAL A 10 -56.95 3.82 49.22
C VAL A 10 -57.91 4.88 49.84
N ILE A 11 -58.00 6.10 49.27
CA ILE A 11 -59.23 6.75 48.71
C ILE A 11 -58.96 8.18 48.15
N ARG A 12 -59.78 8.54 47.15
CA ARG A 12 -60.02 9.82 46.41
C ARG A 12 -60.14 11.06 47.35
N ARG A 13 -60.09 12.34 46.92
CA ARG A 13 -60.72 13.01 45.76
C ARG A 13 -60.15 14.45 45.57
N ALA A 14 -60.56 15.16 44.52
CA ALA A 14 -60.00 16.45 44.09
C ALA A 14 -60.52 17.71 44.82
N ALA A 15 -59.74 18.80 44.78
CA ALA A 15 -60.20 20.20 44.82
C ALA A 15 -59.13 21.16 44.22
N CYS A 16 -59.56 22.28 43.62
CA CYS A 16 -58.71 23.27 42.97
C CYS A 16 -58.29 24.40 43.93
N LEU A 17 -57.10 25.00 43.73
CA LEU A 17 -56.76 26.37 44.14
C LEU A 17 -55.65 26.95 43.23
N ALA A 18 -55.86 28.13 42.67
CA ALA A 18 -54.86 28.98 42.01
C ALA A 18 -54.22 29.95 43.05
N PRO A 19 -53.21 30.83 42.76
CA PRO A 19 -52.69 31.26 41.45
C PRO A 19 -51.15 31.51 41.33
N ASN A 20 -50.72 31.95 40.13
CA ASN A 20 -49.59 32.85 39.81
C ASN A 20 -48.16 32.61 40.37
N LYS A 21 -47.23 32.34 39.43
CA LYS A 21 -45.91 33.02 39.24
C LYS A 21 -45.22 32.42 38.00
N ILE A 22 -45.39 33.01 36.82
CA ILE A 22 -44.48 34.02 36.22
C ILE A 22 -43.02 33.52 36.17
N VAL A 23 -42.63 33.07 34.98
CA VAL A 23 -41.24 32.77 34.59
C VAL A 23 -40.43 34.07 34.56
N GLN A 24 -39.30 34.13 35.27
CA GLN A 24 -38.38 35.26 35.15
C GLN A 24 -37.51 35.10 33.90
N THR A 25 -37.75 35.96 32.89
CA THR A 25 -36.86 36.15 31.76
C THR A 25 -35.96 37.37 31.98
N ARG A 26 -34.64 37.19 31.85
CA ARG A 26 -33.64 38.23 31.57
C ARG A 26 -32.87 37.74 30.33
N GLY A 27 -32.57 38.51 29.29
CA GLY A 27 -32.85 39.92 29.04
C GLY A 27 -31.77 40.50 28.13
N ILE A 28 -31.89 40.34 26.80
CA ILE A 28 -30.93 40.88 25.82
C ILE A 28 -31.73 41.59 24.71
N LYS A 29 -31.39 42.87 24.45
CA LYS A 29 -32.05 43.71 23.44
C LYS A 29 -31.42 43.50 22.06
N ASN A 30 -32.26 43.27 21.05
CA ASN A 30 -31.83 43.30 19.66
C ASN A 30 -31.42 44.73 19.24
N ARG A 31 -30.30 44.87 18.54
CA ARG A 31 -30.01 46.00 17.65
C ARG A 31 -29.54 45.45 16.31
N ARG A 32 -30.05 45.99 15.20
CA ARG A 32 -29.53 45.72 13.85
C ARG A 32 -28.34 46.67 13.61
N PRO A 33 -27.26 46.23 12.95
CA PRO A 33 -26.22 47.16 12.50
C PRO A 33 -26.74 47.98 11.30
N ASP A 34 -26.46 49.28 11.32
CA ASP A 34 -26.87 50.20 10.26
C ASP A 34 -26.10 49.97 8.96
N THR A 35 -26.79 50.11 7.82
CA THR A 35 -26.23 49.95 6.48
C THR A 35 -26.16 51.31 5.78
N SER A 36 -25.03 51.99 5.92
CA SER A 36 -24.67 53.12 5.05
C SER A 36 -23.17 53.09 4.76
N ILE A 37 -22.81 53.21 3.49
CA ILE A 37 -21.44 53.24 3.00
C ILE A 37 -21.09 54.72 2.79
N PRO A 38 -19.98 55.25 3.34
CA PRO A 38 -19.56 56.63 3.11
C PRO A 38 -19.07 56.86 1.67
N ASP A 39 -19.18 58.09 1.17
CA ASP A 39 -19.05 58.41 -0.25
C ASP A 39 -17.70 57.97 -0.87
N PRO A 40 -17.69 57.39 -2.09
CA PRO A 40 -16.49 56.81 -2.70
C PRO A 40 -15.33 57.81 -2.86
N ASP A 41 -15.61 59.05 -3.25
CA ASP A 41 -14.58 60.05 -3.55
C ASP A 41 -13.88 60.56 -2.29
N GLU A 42 -14.55 60.52 -1.13
CA GLU A 42 -13.94 60.84 0.16
C GLU A 42 -12.99 59.73 0.62
N LEU A 43 -13.28 58.47 0.27
CA LEU A 43 -12.41 57.33 0.55
C LEU A 43 -11.18 57.32 -0.36
N VAL A 44 -11.33 57.60 -1.66
CA VAL A 44 -10.21 57.65 -2.62
C VAL A 44 -9.25 58.80 -2.28
N SER A 45 -9.77 59.99 -1.95
CA SER A 45 -8.92 61.13 -1.56
C SER A 45 -8.19 60.93 -0.22
N LYS A 46 -8.82 60.26 0.76
CA LYS A 46 -8.14 59.79 1.98
C LYS A 46 -7.09 58.70 1.70
N PHE A 47 -7.31 57.84 0.71
CA PHE A 47 -6.37 56.78 0.32
C PHE A 47 -5.10 57.34 -0.36
N ILE A 48 -5.25 58.27 -1.31
CA ILE A 48 -4.12 58.91 -2.01
C ILE A 48 -3.23 59.70 -1.04
N LYS A 49 -3.82 60.48 -0.12
CA LYS A 49 -3.06 61.20 0.91
C LYS A 49 -2.32 60.28 1.89
N LYS A 50 -2.76 59.02 2.03
CA LYS A 50 -2.16 58.05 2.95
C LYS A 50 -1.06 57.21 2.28
N MET A 51 -1.17 56.96 0.97
CA MET A 51 -0.15 56.24 0.19
C MET A 51 1.14 57.04 -0.03
N ASN A 52 1.09 58.37 -0.12
CA ASN A 52 2.28 59.18 -0.39
C ASN A 52 3.20 59.41 0.83
N ASN A 53 2.82 58.96 2.03
CA ASN A 53 3.45 59.32 3.30
C ASN A 53 3.83 58.12 4.20
N VAL A 54 3.95 56.90 3.66
CA VAL A 54 4.45 55.74 4.42
C VAL A 54 5.65 55.10 3.68
N PRO A 55 6.82 54.93 4.33
CA PRO A 55 8.00 54.34 3.70
C PRO A 55 7.82 52.87 3.31
N ARG A 56 8.75 52.34 2.50
CA ARG A 56 8.75 50.93 2.09
C ARG A 56 9.28 50.03 3.22
N LEU A 57 9.05 48.73 3.08
CA LEU A 57 9.16 47.71 4.13
C LEU A 57 10.61 47.36 4.56
N ASP A 58 11.57 48.26 4.31
CA ASP A 58 12.98 48.10 4.68
C ASP A 58 13.34 48.89 5.97
N ASP A 59 12.44 49.77 6.47
CA ASP A 59 12.83 50.85 7.40
C ASP A 59 12.58 50.65 8.91
N VAL A 60 11.80 49.66 9.40
CA VAL A 60 11.53 49.51 10.87
C VAL A 60 11.23 48.08 11.38
N ASP A 61 11.91 47.65 12.46
CA ASP A 61 11.68 46.37 13.17
C ASP A 61 11.28 46.49 14.68
N GLU A 62 10.05 46.03 14.97
CA GLU A 62 9.45 45.32 16.13
C GLU A 62 9.76 45.55 17.65
N GLY A 63 8.70 45.95 18.41
CA GLY A 63 8.68 46.18 19.90
C GLY A 63 7.53 45.55 20.75
N THR A 64 6.63 46.33 21.40
CA THR A 64 5.60 45.94 22.43
C THR A 64 4.12 46.35 22.06
N SER A 65 2.97 45.79 22.51
CA SER A 65 2.60 44.58 23.32
C SER A 65 1.34 43.70 22.89
N VAL A 66 0.54 43.99 21.85
CA VAL A 66 -0.42 43.05 21.15
C VAL A 66 0.18 41.74 20.59
N ILE A 67 1.27 41.75 19.84
CA ILE A 67 2.66 41.99 20.25
C ILE A 67 3.14 41.18 21.52
N MET A 68 2.31 40.27 22.05
CA MET A 68 2.75 39.14 22.90
C MET A 68 2.16 37.81 22.43
N TYR A 69 1.02 37.84 21.73
CA TYR A 69 0.60 36.73 20.86
C TYR A 69 0.72 37.10 19.40
N SER A 70 0.44 38.36 19.00
CA SER A 70 0.77 38.79 17.63
C SER A 70 2.28 38.98 17.42
N LYS A 71 3.11 39.36 18.41
CA LYS A 71 4.60 39.22 18.38
C LYS A 71 5.14 38.05 19.18
N MET A 72 4.32 37.04 19.45
CA MET A 72 4.88 35.69 19.35
C MET A 72 4.65 35.12 17.95
N SER A 73 3.55 35.39 17.26
CA SER A 73 3.42 35.00 15.84
C SER A 73 4.32 35.81 14.91
N GLU A 74 4.42 37.13 15.05
CA GLU A 74 5.28 38.03 14.26
C GLU A 74 6.75 37.80 14.65
N LYS A 75 7.11 37.62 15.94
CA LYS A 75 8.45 37.11 16.27
C LYS A 75 8.71 35.72 15.72
N LEU A 76 7.76 34.79 15.73
CA LEU A 76 7.98 33.47 15.12
C LEU A 76 8.05 33.58 13.59
N ILE A 77 7.35 34.53 12.96
CA ILE A 77 7.37 34.81 11.52
C ILE A 77 8.63 35.60 11.14
N LYS A 78 9.22 36.41 12.02
CA LYS A 78 10.48 37.12 11.79
C LYS A 78 11.72 36.41 12.32
N GLU A 79 11.64 35.56 13.33
CA GLU A 79 12.65 34.52 13.54
C GLU A 79 12.64 33.62 12.31
N TYR A 80 11.46 33.22 11.80
CA TYR A 80 11.33 32.49 10.53
C TYR A 80 11.87 33.25 9.30
N GLU A 81 11.60 34.55 9.14
CA GLU A 81 12.07 35.35 7.99
C GLU A 81 13.52 35.85 8.16
N GLU A 82 13.98 36.15 9.37
CA GLU A 82 15.40 36.38 9.68
C GLU A 82 16.20 35.10 9.53
N ASP A 83 15.67 33.94 9.92
CA ASP A 83 16.27 32.64 9.63
C ASP A 83 16.27 32.42 8.11
N LYS A 84 15.19 32.73 7.39
CA LYS A 84 15.13 32.70 5.92
C LYS A 84 16.15 33.65 5.26
N LYS A 85 16.50 34.78 5.90
CA LYS A 85 17.56 35.72 5.48
C LYS A 85 18.98 35.34 5.97
N ARG A 86 19.13 34.66 7.12
CA ARG A 86 20.38 34.15 7.71
C ARG A 86 20.77 32.76 7.15
N GLY A 87 19.89 32.10 6.41
CA GLY A 87 20.08 30.76 5.84
C GLY A 87 19.58 29.60 6.70
N TYR A 88 18.86 29.87 7.79
CA TYR A 88 18.37 28.93 8.80
C TYR A 88 16.89 28.58 8.72
N ILE A 89 16.22 28.81 7.57
CA ILE A 89 14.79 28.48 7.35
C ILE A 89 14.43 27.19 8.12
N PRO A 90 13.48 27.22 9.07
CA PRO A 90 13.24 26.06 9.91
C PRO A 90 12.89 24.87 9.04
N MET A 91 13.53 23.74 9.33
CA MET A 91 13.65 22.62 8.38
C MET A 91 12.31 22.20 7.78
N ARG A 92 11.20 22.32 8.53
CA ARG A 92 9.85 22.02 8.05
C ARG A 92 9.45 22.82 6.83
N ASP A 93 9.76 24.11 6.77
CA ASP A 93 9.22 24.99 5.73
C ASP A 93 10.11 25.04 4.49
N ILE A 94 11.44 24.81 4.62
CA ILE A 94 12.25 24.33 3.48
C ILE A 94 11.58 23.10 2.89
N MET A 95 11.25 22.15 3.77
CA MET A 95 10.74 20.86 3.37
C MET A 95 9.28 20.92 2.88
N GLU A 96 8.51 21.97 3.20
CA GLU A 96 7.19 22.24 2.62
C GLU A 96 7.28 23.05 1.31
N GLU A 97 8.29 23.90 1.12
CA GLU A 97 8.56 24.53 -0.18
C GLU A 97 9.14 23.53 -1.19
N GLU A 98 9.99 22.59 -0.75
CA GLU A 98 10.51 21.49 -1.57
C GLU A 98 9.48 20.35 -1.78
N PRO A 99 9.09 20.04 -3.04
CA PRO A 99 8.17 18.93 -3.32
C PRO A 99 8.68 17.56 -2.87
N SER A 100 10.00 17.38 -2.81
CA SER A 100 10.72 16.19 -2.36
C SER A 100 10.49 15.87 -0.88
N ALA A 101 10.25 16.88 -0.05
CA ALA A 101 10.38 16.77 1.39
C ALA A 101 9.05 16.93 2.16
N LYS A 102 7.97 17.39 1.50
CA LYS A 102 6.59 17.35 2.02
C LYS A 102 6.23 16.01 2.70
N PRO A 103 6.54 14.82 2.13
CA PRO A 103 6.22 13.53 2.76
C PRO A 103 6.97 13.27 4.08
N PHE A 104 8.07 13.97 4.34
CA PHE A 104 8.83 13.92 5.60
C PHE A 104 8.26 14.89 6.64
N VAL A 105 7.78 16.07 6.22
CA VAL A 105 7.09 17.01 7.12
C VAL A 105 5.74 16.46 7.58
N ASP A 106 4.94 15.90 6.67
CA ASP A 106 3.68 15.21 7.00
C ASP A 106 3.88 14.07 8.00
N PHE A 107 5.01 13.35 7.89
CA PHE A 107 5.39 12.32 8.85
C PHE A 107 5.69 12.88 10.25
N LEU A 108 6.37 14.02 10.33
CA LEU A 108 6.68 14.69 11.60
C LEU A 108 5.45 15.39 12.20
N SER A 109 4.60 16.01 11.39
CA SER A 109 3.40 16.74 11.83
C SER A 109 2.29 15.81 12.31
N ARG A 110 2.25 14.57 11.80
CA ARG A 110 1.19 13.58 12.05
C ARG A 110 -0.23 14.12 11.77
N LYS A 111 -0.38 15.09 10.87
CA LYS A 111 -1.71 15.44 10.34
C LYS A 111 -2.36 14.16 9.81
N LYS A 112 -3.55 13.83 10.32
CA LYS A 112 -4.36 12.79 9.70
C LYS A 112 -4.85 13.34 8.36
N PRO A 113 -4.82 12.56 7.26
CA PRO A 113 -5.36 13.00 5.99
C PRO A 113 -6.84 13.37 6.16
N GLN A 114 -7.30 14.40 5.45
CA GLN A 114 -8.73 14.71 5.41
C GLN A 114 -9.49 13.58 4.72
N PHE A 115 -10.81 13.52 4.93
CA PHE A 115 -11.63 12.47 4.34
C PHE A 115 -11.61 12.57 2.81
N GLY A 116 -10.96 11.59 2.15
CA GLY A 116 -10.78 11.55 0.70
C GLY A 116 -9.37 11.89 0.21
N GLU A 117 -8.49 12.42 1.07
CA GLU A 117 -7.08 12.66 0.73
C GLU A 117 -6.26 11.36 0.86
N TYR A 118 -5.47 11.04 -0.17
CA TYR A 118 -4.61 9.85 -0.17
C TYR A 118 -3.34 10.06 0.66
N SER A 119 -3.00 9.08 1.50
CA SER A 119 -1.75 9.04 2.26
C SER A 119 -1.08 7.67 2.17
N ASP A 120 0.09 7.62 1.51
CA ASP A 120 0.96 6.45 1.27
C ASP A 120 1.13 5.49 2.46
N ARG A 121 1.06 6.00 3.70
CA ARG A 121 1.33 5.25 4.93
C ARG A 121 0.08 4.82 5.69
N ILE A 122 -1.02 5.55 5.53
CA ILE A 122 -2.25 5.35 6.32
C ILE A 122 -3.29 4.62 5.48
N THR A 123 -3.48 5.06 4.23
CA THR A 123 -4.56 4.61 3.37
C THR A 123 -4.43 3.12 3.03
N ARG A 124 -5.56 2.41 3.06
CA ARG A 124 -5.70 1.02 2.63
C ARG A 124 -6.92 0.89 1.75
N ARG A 125 -6.71 0.79 0.44
CA ARG A 125 -7.76 0.44 -0.52
C ARG A 125 -8.13 -1.04 -0.46
N CYS A 126 -9.20 -1.36 -1.19
CA CYS A 126 -9.66 -2.72 -1.36
C CYS A 126 -8.62 -3.61 -2.06
N GLY A 127 -8.77 -4.92 -1.92
CA GLY A 127 -8.06 -5.89 -2.76
C GLY A 127 -9.05 -6.58 -3.70
N ALA A 128 -8.53 -7.51 -4.50
CA ALA A 128 -9.31 -8.31 -5.43
C ALA A 128 -9.29 -9.78 -5.04
N LEU A 129 -10.29 -10.51 -5.54
CA LEU A 129 -10.29 -11.96 -5.53
C LEU A 129 -9.84 -12.46 -6.91
N GLY A 130 -9.26 -13.65 -6.96
CA GLY A 130 -8.78 -14.21 -8.20
C GLY A 130 -8.74 -15.73 -8.19
N ILE A 131 -8.60 -16.31 -9.37
CA ILE A 131 -8.42 -17.74 -9.59
C ILE A 131 -7.00 -17.95 -10.10
N LYS A 132 -6.23 -18.79 -9.44
CA LYS A 132 -4.92 -19.23 -9.97
C LYS A 132 -5.15 -20.09 -11.21
N VAL A 133 -4.89 -19.56 -12.40
CA VAL A 133 -5.07 -20.28 -13.67
C VAL A 133 -3.98 -21.31 -13.86
N GLY A 134 -2.71 -20.93 -13.64
CA GLY A 134 -1.55 -21.78 -13.88
C GLY A 134 -0.25 -21.07 -13.57
N MET A 135 0.87 -21.65 -14.01
CA MET A 135 2.19 -21.03 -13.97
C MET A 135 2.82 -21.10 -15.35
N THR A 136 3.58 -20.08 -15.72
CA THR A 136 4.29 -19.95 -16.99
C THR A 136 5.70 -19.43 -16.76
N ARG A 137 6.57 -19.55 -17.76
CA ARG A 137 7.94 -19.03 -17.75
C ARG A 137 7.99 -17.89 -18.76
N PHE A 138 8.40 -16.71 -18.32
CA PHE A 138 8.63 -15.56 -19.19
C PHE A 138 10.13 -15.33 -19.32
N TRP A 139 10.60 -15.11 -20.54
CA TRP A 139 11.98 -14.73 -20.80
C TRP A 139 12.08 -13.22 -20.98
N ASP A 140 12.90 -12.58 -20.15
CA ASP A 140 13.33 -11.22 -20.39
C ASP A 140 14.29 -11.16 -21.58
N SER A 141 14.43 -9.99 -22.20
CA SER A 141 15.38 -9.71 -23.28
C SER A 141 16.84 -9.97 -22.89
N TYR A 142 17.18 -9.85 -21.60
CA TYR A 142 18.46 -10.28 -21.02
C TYR A 142 18.60 -11.82 -20.88
N TRP A 143 17.79 -12.60 -21.61
CA TRP A 143 17.63 -14.05 -21.49
C TRP A 143 17.41 -14.53 -20.04
N LYS A 144 16.85 -13.66 -19.20
CA LYS A 144 16.63 -13.95 -17.78
C LYS A 144 15.25 -14.57 -17.60
N GLU A 145 15.24 -15.81 -17.15
CA GLU A 145 14.00 -16.53 -16.91
C GLU A 145 13.25 -15.99 -15.68
N HIS A 146 11.94 -15.82 -15.82
CA HIS A 146 11.02 -15.43 -14.76
C HIS A 146 9.85 -16.40 -14.69
N ALA A 147 9.81 -17.22 -13.63
CA ALA A 147 8.63 -18.00 -13.28
C ALA A 147 7.50 -17.06 -12.83
N LEU A 148 6.36 -17.10 -13.53
CA LEU A 148 5.16 -16.31 -13.25
C LEU A 148 4.00 -17.23 -12.89
N THR A 149 3.18 -16.82 -11.92
CA THR A 149 1.84 -17.38 -11.70
C THR A 149 0.81 -16.48 -12.39
N ILE A 150 -0.07 -17.07 -13.19
CA ILE A 150 -1.22 -16.37 -13.80
C ILE A 150 -2.41 -16.44 -12.85
N VAL A 151 -2.97 -15.28 -12.50
CA VAL A 151 -4.21 -15.16 -11.71
C VAL A 151 -5.25 -14.38 -12.50
N HIS A 152 -6.37 -15.01 -12.81
CA HIS A 152 -7.54 -14.36 -13.41
C HIS A 152 -8.35 -13.67 -12.33
N ILE A 153 -8.88 -12.47 -12.58
CA ILE A 153 -9.79 -11.72 -11.70
C ILE A 153 -11.22 -11.79 -12.29
N PRO A 154 -12.04 -12.80 -11.90
CA PRO A 154 -13.38 -12.99 -12.46
C PRO A 154 -14.40 -12.08 -11.77
N GLU A 155 -15.04 -11.18 -12.53
CA GLU A 155 -16.15 -10.28 -12.12
C GLU A 155 -16.16 -9.93 -10.62
N CYS A 156 -15.09 -9.30 -10.15
CA CYS A 156 -14.93 -8.97 -8.74
C CYS A 156 -15.74 -7.72 -8.42
N GLN A 157 -16.87 -7.89 -7.72
CA GLN A 157 -17.80 -6.79 -7.43
C GLN A 157 -17.90 -6.52 -5.94
N VAL A 158 -18.03 -5.25 -5.57
CA VAL A 158 -18.32 -4.84 -4.20
C VAL A 158 -19.75 -5.25 -3.84
N VAL A 159 -19.91 -6.09 -2.82
CA VAL A 159 -21.21 -6.62 -2.37
C VAL A 159 -21.78 -5.77 -1.23
N GLN A 160 -20.94 -5.37 -0.27
CA GLN A 160 -21.40 -4.62 0.91
C GLN A 160 -20.26 -3.80 1.51
N VAL A 161 -20.53 -2.56 1.91
CA VAL A 161 -19.70 -1.80 2.84
C VAL A 161 -20.21 -2.01 4.27
N LYS A 162 -19.32 -2.33 5.20
CA LYS A 162 -19.64 -2.60 6.61
C LYS A 162 -18.90 -1.65 7.54
N ASP A 163 -19.68 -0.91 8.31
CA ASP A 163 -19.23 -0.04 9.37
C ASP A 163 -19.33 -0.80 10.70
N LEU A 164 -18.19 -1.27 11.22
CA LEU A 164 -18.16 -1.90 12.54
C LEU A 164 -18.13 -0.82 13.64
N PRO A 165 -19.00 -0.90 14.67
CA PRO A 165 -19.01 0.06 15.77
C PRO A 165 -17.68 0.03 16.55
N LYS A 166 -17.34 1.16 17.16
CA LYS A 166 -16.14 1.31 18.00
C LYS A 166 -16.18 0.26 19.11
N THR A 167 -15.14 -0.55 19.22
CA THR A 167 -14.88 -1.36 20.42
C THR A 167 -13.88 -0.59 21.28
N GLU A 168 -14.02 -0.60 22.61
CA GLU A 168 -13.19 0.22 23.53
C GLU A 168 -11.67 0.05 23.34
N LYS A 169 -11.24 -1.12 22.83
CA LYS A 169 -9.82 -1.43 22.54
C LYS A 169 -9.30 -0.85 21.23
N ASP A 170 -10.17 -0.30 20.38
CA ASP A 170 -9.84 0.23 19.06
C ASP A 170 -10.22 1.72 18.95
N LYS A 171 -9.22 2.60 18.91
CA LYS A 171 -9.43 4.05 18.87
C LYS A 171 -10.01 4.59 17.55
N GLU A 172 -10.25 3.74 16.54
CA GLU A 172 -10.64 4.13 15.18
C GLU A 172 -11.76 3.24 14.59
N LYS A 173 -12.62 3.81 13.75
CA LYS A 173 -13.69 3.07 13.03
C LYS A 173 -13.06 2.01 12.10
N LYS A 174 -13.54 0.77 12.18
CA LYS A 174 -13.06 -0.34 11.32
C LYS A 174 -13.98 -0.54 10.12
N LEU A 175 -13.75 0.26 9.08
CA LEU A 175 -14.42 0.08 7.79
C LEU A 175 -13.93 -1.21 7.10
N ARG A 176 -14.89 -1.90 6.47
CA ARG A 176 -14.63 -3.09 5.67
C ARG A 176 -15.48 -3.10 4.41
N ILE A 177 -14.91 -3.58 3.32
CA ILE A 177 -15.67 -3.87 2.10
C ILE A 177 -15.67 -5.37 1.87
N GLN A 178 -16.86 -5.93 1.71
CA GLN A 178 -17.08 -7.29 1.25
C GLN A 178 -17.06 -7.30 -0.28
N VAL A 179 -16.09 -7.99 -0.87
CA VAL A 179 -15.99 -8.22 -2.32
C VAL A 179 -16.44 -9.65 -2.62
N GLY A 180 -17.25 -9.80 -3.67
CA GLY A 180 -17.66 -11.08 -4.22
C GLY A 180 -17.03 -11.33 -5.59
N ALA A 181 -16.73 -12.59 -5.89
CA ALA A 181 -16.13 -12.99 -7.16
C ALA A 181 -16.61 -14.36 -7.64
N MET A 182 -16.45 -14.59 -8.94
CA MET A 182 -17.04 -15.69 -9.72
C MET A 182 -18.58 -15.68 -9.67
N PRO A 183 -19.29 -15.31 -10.77
CA PRO A 183 -20.75 -15.43 -10.80
C PRO A 183 -21.19 -16.88 -10.64
N ILE A 184 -22.36 -17.07 -10.03
CA ILE A 184 -22.95 -18.39 -9.81
C ILE A 184 -24.46 -18.33 -10.04
N LYS A 185 -25.03 -19.35 -10.71
CA LYS A 185 -26.48 -19.40 -10.97
C LYS A 185 -27.25 -19.45 -9.64
N ALA A 186 -28.34 -18.69 -9.52
CA ALA A 186 -29.09 -18.49 -8.27
C ALA A 186 -29.48 -19.80 -7.54
N HIS A 187 -29.88 -20.84 -8.29
CA HIS A 187 -30.24 -22.16 -7.72
C HIS A 187 -29.06 -22.91 -7.06
N LYS A 188 -27.81 -22.51 -7.29
CA LYS A 188 -26.62 -23.07 -6.62
C LYS A 188 -26.21 -22.29 -5.36
N CYS A 189 -26.89 -21.19 -5.03
CA CYS A 189 -26.71 -20.46 -3.78
C CYS A 189 -27.64 -20.99 -2.69
N THR A 190 -27.18 -20.93 -1.44
CA THR A 190 -28.04 -21.17 -0.29
C THR A 190 -29.01 -19.99 -0.09
N LYS A 191 -30.23 -20.26 0.39
CA LYS A 191 -31.27 -19.23 0.59
C LYS A 191 -30.79 -17.99 1.38
N PRO A 192 -29.99 -18.11 2.47
CA PRO A 192 -29.49 -16.94 3.19
C PRO A 192 -28.52 -16.07 2.39
N LEU A 193 -27.65 -16.69 1.57
CA LEU A 193 -26.75 -15.95 0.69
C LEU A 193 -27.54 -15.26 -0.44
N LEU A 194 -28.56 -15.92 -0.99
CA LEU A 194 -29.42 -15.32 -2.01
C LEU A 194 -30.15 -14.08 -1.48
N GLY A 195 -30.71 -14.15 -0.25
CA GLY A 195 -31.33 -13.00 0.42
C GLY A 195 -30.34 -11.86 0.71
N HIS A 196 -29.09 -12.19 1.06
CA HIS A 196 -28.01 -11.20 1.24
C HIS A 196 -27.69 -10.47 -0.09
N PHE A 197 -27.51 -11.22 -1.17
CA PHE A 197 -27.28 -10.64 -2.50
C PHE A 197 -28.45 -9.79 -3.00
N ALA A 198 -29.69 -10.26 -2.82
CA ALA A 198 -30.90 -9.52 -3.16
C ALA A 198 -31.03 -8.21 -2.39
N LYS A 199 -30.75 -8.21 -1.07
CA LYS A 199 -30.75 -6.99 -0.25
C LYS A 199 -29.69 -5.96 -0.71
N CYS A 200 -28.56 -6.44 -1.23
CA CYS A 200 -27.48 -5.58 -1.73
C CYS A 200 -27.65 -5.16 -3.20
N GLY A 201 -28.58 -5.74 -3.96
CA GLY A 201 -28.77 -5.45 -5.39
C GLY A 201 -27.64 -5.98 -6.30
N VAL A 202 -26.84 -6.95 -5.84
CA VAL A 202 -25.65 -7.45 -6.56
C VAL A 202 -25.88 -8.91 -7.00
N PRO A 203 -25.47 -9.32 -8.22
CA PRO A 203 -25.63 -10.69 -8.66
C PRO A 203 -24.90 -11.71 -7.76
N PRO A 204 -25.44 -12.92 -7.58
CA PRO A 204 -24.84 -13.93 -6.70
C PRO A 204 -23.43 -14.34 -7.12
N LYS A 205 -22.51 -14.32 -6.15
CA LYS A 205 -21.08 -14.68 -6.32
C LYS A 205 -20.70 -15.91 -5.48
N ARG A 206 -19.79 -16.75 -5.98
CA ARG A 206 -19.36 -18.01 -5.35
C ARG A 206 -18.38 -17.80 -4.18
N ALA A 207 -17.50 -16.81 -4.28
CA ALA A 207 -16.55 -16.46 -3.24
C ALA A 207 -16.84 -15.07 -2.68
N LEU A 208 -16.69 -14.91 -1.36
CA LEU A 208 -16.84 -13.64 -0.65
C LEU A 208 -15.63 -13.43 0.27
N HIS A 209 -15.08 -12.22 0.32
CA HIS A 209 -14.03 -11.86 1.26
C HIS A 209 -14.16 -10.42 1.75
N GLU A 210 -13.79 -10.17 3.00
CA GLU A 210 -13.79 -8.83 3.59
C GLU A 210 -12.38 -8.25 3.62
N PHE A 211 -12.20 -7.10 2.96
CA PHE A 211 -10.99 -6.31 3.04
C PHE A 211 -11.15 -5.23 4.12
N LYS A 212 -10.10 -5.00 4.92
CA LYS A 212 -10.03 -3.91 5.90
C LYS A 212 -9.53 -2.66 5.19
N ILE A 213 -10.32 -1.59 5.25
CA ILE A 213 -10.16 -0.40 4.41
C ILE A 213 -10.22 0.86 5.28
N THR A 214 -9.63 1.94 4.79
CA THR A 214 -9.70 3.28 5.41
C THR A 214 -10.79 4.13 4.77
N SER A 215 -11.23 5.18 5.45
CA SER A 215 -12.43 5.97 5.09
C SER A 215 -12.34 6.73 3.76
N ASP A 216 -11.14 7.07 3.35
CA ASP A 216 -10.74 7.67 2.09
C ASP A 216 -10.78 6.70 0.88
N ALA A 217 -10.74 5.37 1.12
CA ALA A 217 -10.65 4.37 0.05
C ALA A 217 -11.92 3.50 -0.09
N VAL A 218 -13.08 4.09 0.17
CA VAL A 218 -14.39 3.43 0.05
C VAL A 218 -14.83 3.33 -1.41
N LEU A 219 -15.41 2.18 -1.79
CA LEU A 219 -15.99 1.92 -3.11
C LEU A 219 -17.51 1.71 -2.98
N PRO A 220 -18.32 2.17 -3.94
CA PRO A 220 -19.76 1.95 -3.92
C PRO A 220 -20.13 0.48 -4.13
N VAL A 221 -21.29 0.08 -3.64
CA VAL A 221 -21.84 -1.26 -3.88
C VAL A 221 -22.14 -1.44 -5.37
N GLY A 222 -21.85 -2.63 -5.90
CA GLY A 222 -21.94 -2.94 -7.33
C GLY A 222 -20.67 -2.63 -8.14
N PHE A 223 -19.73 -1.83 -7.62
CA PHE A 223 -18.50 -1.47 -8.34
C PHE A 223 -17.65 -2.70 -8.71
N GLU A 224 -17.20 -2.78 -9.96
CA GLU A 224 -16.36 -3.86 -10.48
C GLU A 224 -14.85 -3.53 -10.43
N ILE A 225 -14.09 -4.40 -9.76
CA ILE A 225 -12.63 -4.34 -9.61
C ILE A 225 -11.99 -5.19 -10.72
N LYS A 226 -11.51 -4.52 -11.78
CA LYS A 226 -10.79 -5.13 -12.91
C LYS A 226 -9.29 -5.32 -12.63
N ALA A 227 -8.57 -6.02 -13.51
CA ALA A 227 -7.14 -6.31 -13.33
C ALA A 227 -6.24 -5.07 -13.21
N ARG A 228 -6.58 -3.98 -13.92
CA ARG A 228 -5.91 -2.65 -13.83
C ARG A 228 -6.06 -1.93 -12.50
N HIS A 229 -6.80 -2.49 -11.54
CA HIS A 229 -6.71 -2.07 -10.14
C HIS A 229 -5.27 -2.18 -9.60
N TYR A 230 -4.49 -3.15 -10.10
CA TYR A 230 -3.06 -3.25 -9.85
C TYR A 230 -2.26 -2.57 -10.96
N VAL A 231 -1.00 -2.23 -10.67
CA VAL A 231 -0.07 -1.62 -11.64
C VAL A 231 1.15 -2.52 -11.81
N PRO A 232 1.71 -2.73 -13.03
CA PRO A 232 2.94 -3.51 -13.19
C PRO A 232 4.10 -2.91 -12.38
N GLY A 233 4.86 -3.75 -11.68
CA GLY A 233 5.92 -3.37 -10.74
C GLY A 233 5.49 -3.29 -9.28
N GLN A 234 4.19 -3.20 -9.03
CA GLN A 234 3.61 -3.11 -7.70
C GLN A 234 3.94 -4.35 -6.83
N LEU A 235 4.04 -4.16 -5.51
CA LEU A 235 4.14 -5.24 -4.53
C LEU A 235 2.76 -5.55 -3.93
N VAL A 236 2.39 -6.83 -3.96
CA VAL A 236 1.13 -7.36 -3.42
C VAL A 236 1.38 -8.49 -2.42
N ASP A 237 0.52 -8.59 -1.41
CA ASP A 237 0.40 -9.74 -0.52
C ASP A 237 -0.65 -10.70 -1.06
N VAL A 238 -0.27 -11.96 -1.29
CA VAL A 238 -1.11 -12.94 -1.98
C VAL A 238 -1.48 -14.06 -1.00
N THR A 239 -2.77 -14.20 -0.72
CA THR A 239 -3.29 -15.15 0.27
C THR A 239 -4.12 -16.24 -0.42
N GLY A 240 -3.96 -17.50 -0.04
CA GLY A 240 -4.73 -18.60 -0.61
C GLY A 240 -4.66 -19.88 0.21
N MET A 241 -5.36 -20.92 -0.25
CA MET A 241 -5.39 -22.22 0.42
C MET A 241 -4.26 -23.14 -0.08
N THR A 242 -3.36 -23.52 0.82
CA THR A 242 -2.26 -24.45 0.47
C THR A 242 -2.78 -25.83 0.04
N LYS A 243 -2.15 -26.45 -0.97
CA LYS A 243 -2.50 -27.81 -1.44
C LYS A 243 -2.50 -28.79 -0.26
N GLY A 244 -3.64 -29.47 -0.05
CA GLY A 244 -3.77 -30.53 0.95
C GLY A 244 -2.80 -31.67 0.67
N LYS A 245 -2.18 -32.21 1.72
CA LYS A 245 -1.31 -33.38 1.67
C LYS A 245 -1.80 -34.51 2.59
N GLY A 246 -3.00 -34.38 3.19
CA GLY A 246 -3.54 -35.36 4.13
C GLY A 246 -2.69 -35.51 5.40
N PHE A 247 -2.76 -36.67 6.05
CA PHE A 247 -1.87 -37.01 7.15
C PHE A 247 -0.44 -37.21 6.64
N GLN A 248 0.54 -36.56 7.27
CA GLN A 248 1.95 -36.66 6.87
C GLN A 248 2.85 -36.94 8.07
N GLY A 249 3.80 -37.86 7.87
CA GLY A 249 4.85 -38.17 8.84
C GLY A 249 5.83 -37.01 9.06
N VAL A 250 6.59 -37.09 10.15
CA VAL A 250 7.45 -36.00 10.66
C VAL A 250 8.51 -35.54 9.66
N MET A 251 9.08 -36.45 8.87
CA MET A 251 10.07 -36.12 7.83
C MET A 251 9.48 -35.13 6.81
N LYS A 252 8.32 -35.43 6.24
CA LYS A 252 7.68 -34.61 5.20
C LYS A 252 6.93 -33.40 5.75
N ARG A 253 6.45 -33.46 7.00
CA ARG A 253 5.73 -32.35 7.66
C ARG A 253 6.66 -31.29 8.25
N TRP A 254 7.83 -31.68 8.74
CA TRP A 254 8.73 -30.81 9.52
C TRP A 254 10.20 -30.83 9.08
N GLY A 255 10.60 -31.66 8.12
CA GLY A 255 12.00 -31.76 7.67
C GLY A 255 12.90 -32.57 8.60
N PHE A 256 12.35 -33.51 9.38
CA PHE A 256 13.17 -34.39 10.22
C PHE A 256 14.00 -35.35 9.35
N ARG A 257 15.27 -35.56 9.70
CA ARG A 257 16.22 -36.37 8.92
C ARG A 257 15.86 -37.86 8.86
N GLY A 258 15.19 -38.41 9.88
CA GLY A 258 14.98 -39.85 10.05
C GLY A 258 16.13 -40.50 10.84
N GLN A 259 16.13 -41.84 10.89
CA GLN A 259 17.24 -42.67 11.39
C GLN A 259 18.03 -43.25 10.20
N PRO A 260 19.29 -43.67 10.38
CA PRO A 260 20.06 -44.30 9.31
C PRO A 260 19.36 -45.52 8.71
N GLN A 261 19.71 -45.82 7.45
CA GLN A 261 19.14 -46.94 6.70
C GLN A 261 20.02 -48.21 6.75
N SER A 262 21.29 -48.07 7.16
CA SER A 262 22.26 -49.15 7.40
C SER A 262 22.58 -49.28 8.91
N HIS A 263 23.56 -50.14 9.24
CA HIS A 263 24.08 -50.36 10.61
C HIS A 263 23.01 -50.73 11.65
N GLY A 264 22.20 -51.75 11.34
CA GLY A 264 21.34 -52.42 12.33
C GLY A 264 20.07 -51.66 12.76
N THR A 265 19.73 -50.52 12.14
CA THR A 265 18.47 -49.83 12.43
C THR A 265 17.27 -50.67 11.95
N SER A 266 16.44 -51.18 12.88
CA SER A 266 15.22 -51.92 12.54
C SER A 266 13.97 -51.05 12.73
N VAL A 267 13.04 -51.09 11.76
CA VAL A 267 11.68 -50.49 11.76
C VAL A 267 11.61 -48.95 11.87
N SER A 268 12.59 -48.31 12.50
CA SER A 268 12.53 -46.93 13.01
C SER A 268 13.06 -45.85 12.06
N HIS A 269 13.44 -46.20 10.82
CA HIS A 269 14.02 -45.29 9.82
C HIS A 269 13.26 -43.96 9.64
N ARG A 270 11.92 -43.99 9.80
CA ARG A 270 11.03 -42.82 9.59
C ARG A 270 10.46 -42.24 10.89
N SER A 271 10.90 -42.74 12.04
CA SER A 271 10.43 -42.34 13.36
C SER A 271 10.92 -40.94 13.77
N PRO A 272 10.19 -40.23 14.66
CA PRO A 272 10.60 -38.90 15.15
C PRO A 272 11.84 -38.88 16.04
N GLY A 273 12.36 -40.03 16.48
CA GLY A 273 13.30 -40.12 17.59
C GLY A 273 12.62 -39.78 18.93
N SER A 274 13.43 -39.41 19.93
CA SER A 274 12.91 -39.09 21.27
C SER A 274 12.05 -37.81 21.29
N ILE A 275 10.90 -37.90 21.95
CA ILE A 275 9.92 -36.82 22.05
C ILE A 275 9.90 -36.18 23.45
N GLY A 276 10.10 -37.00 24.48
CA GLY A 276 9.97 -36.64 25.90
C GLY A 276 11.16 -35.92 26.51
N ASN A 277 10.99 -35.50 27.76
CA ASN A 277 12.01 -34.96 28.67
C ASN A 277 11.57 -35.34 30.11
N ARG A 278 12.43 -35.12 31.13
CA ARG A 278 12.24 -35.48 32.55
C ARG A 278 10.90 -35.05 33.18
N ILE A 279 10.20 -34.08 32.59
CA ILE A 279 9.01 -33.40 33.14
C ILE A 279 7.71 -34.26 32.98
N GLY A 280 7.81 -35.54 32.60
CA GLY A 280 6.68 -36.49 32.55
C GLY A 280 5.59 -36.18 31.49
N LYS A 281 5.71 -35.05 30.79
CA LYS A 281 4.76 -34.59 29.76
C LYS A 281 5.49 -34.04 28.53
N ILE A 282 4.77 -33.96 27.43
CA ILE A 282 5.26 -33.38 26.18
C ILE A 282 4.79 -31.92 26.10
N TRP A 283 5.70 -31.00 25.76
CA TRP A 283 5.38 -29.57 25.63
C TRP A 283 4.36 -29.31 24.50
N PRO A 284 3.36 -28.44 24.72
CA PRO A 284 2.43 -28.05 23.67
C PRO A 284 3.18 -27.41 22.49
N GLY A 285 2.77 -27.75 21.26
CA GLY A 285 3.45 -27.29 20.05
C GLY A 285 4.67 -28.14 19.60
N LYS A 286 5.03 -29.22 20.32
CA LYS A 286 6.02 -30.20 19.86
C LYS A 286 5.68 -30.70 18.45
N LYS A 287 6.67 -30.69 17.55
CA LYS A 287 6.51 -31.09 16.14
C LYS A 287 6.29 -32.61 16.02
N MET A 288 5.07 -33.02 15.65
CA MET A 288 4.65 -34.42 15.49
C MET A 288 4.02 -34.69 14.12
N ALA A 289 3.81 -35.97 13.76
CA ALA A 289 3.06 -36.35 12.56
C ALA A 289 1.62 -35.78 12.59
N GLY A 290 0.96 -35.69 11.43
CA GLY A 290 -0.43 -35.23 11.36
C GLY A 290 -0.78 -34.48 10.09
N HIS A 291 -1.97 -33.90 10.04
CA HIS A 291 -2.51 -33.25 8.85
C HIS A 291 -1.62 -32.08 8.36
N MET A 292 -1.35 -32.04 7.05
CA MET A 292 -0.49 -31.07 6.38
C MET A 292 -1.17 -30.47 5.14
N GLY A 293 -1.01 -29.17 4.91
CA GLY A 293 -1.71 -28.45 3.84
C GLY A 293 -3.15 -28.09 4.22
N ALA A 294 -3.94 -27.68 3.22
CA ALA A 294 -5.30 -27.13 3.36
C ALA A 294 -5.42 -26.08 4.48
N ARG A 295 -4.39 -25.23 4.60
CA ARG A 295 -4.36 -24.08 5.50
C ARG A 295 -4.16 -22.80 4.69
N ARG A 296 -4.85 -21.73 5.10
CA ARG A 296 -4.69 -20.40 4.51
C ARG A 296 -3.27 -19.89 4.79
N ARG A 297 -2.53 -19.52 3.76
CA ARG A 297 -1.19 -18.92 3.86
C ARG A 297 -1.11 -17.68 2.98
N THR A 298 -0.26 -16.75 3.38
CA THR A 298 0.08 -15.54 2.64
C THR A 298 1.53 -15.62 2.19
N VAL A 299 1.79 -15.31 0.92
CA VAL A 299 3.12 -14.94 0.44
C VAL A 299 3.14 -13.41 0.35
N HIS A 300 4.13 -12.79 0.99
CA HIS A 300 4.22 -11.34 1.11
C HIS A 300 5.13 -10.73 0.06
N ASN A 301 4.86 -9.47 -0.32
CA ASN A 301 5.69 -8.70 -1.26
C ASN A 301 5.95 -9.41 -2.62
N VAL A 302 4.94 -10.10 -3.15
CA VAL A 302 4.97 -10.67 -4.50
C VAL A 302 4.90 -9.52 -5.50
N ARG A 303 5.76 -9.49 -6.52
CA ARG A 303 5.75 -8.42 -7.53
C ARG A 303 4.75 -8.75 -8.64
N VAL A 304 3.89 -7.79 -8.98
CA VAL A 304 3.10 -7.79 -10.21
C VAL A 304 4.05 -7.55 -11.39
N PHE A 305 4.12 -8.50 -12.32
CA PHE A 305 5.08 -8.47 -13.42
C PHE A 305 4.48 -7.90 -14.71
N MET A 306 3.28 -8.35 -15.07
CA MET A 306 2.50 -7.84 -16.18
C MET A 306 1.00 -7.99 -15.89
N ILE A 307 0.17 -7.23 -16.60
CA ILE A 307 -1.29 -7.21 -16.49
C ILE A 307 -1.87 -7.25 -17.89
N ASP A 308 -2.74 -8.22 -18.15
CA ASP A 308 -3.58 -8.28 -19.35
C ASP A 308 -4.97 -7.73 -19.00
N PRO A 309 -5.34 -6.54 -19.52
CA PRO A 309 -6.63 -5.93 -19.23
C PRO A 309 -7.79 -6.56 -20.01
N VAL A 310 -7.52 -7.20 -21.15
CA VAL A 310 -8.52 -7.82 -22.03
C VAL A 310 -9.09 -9.07 -21.35
N HIS A 311 -8.20 -9.94 -20.86
CA HIS A 311 -8.58 -11.19 -20.18
C HIS A 311 -8.67 -11.07 -18.66
N ASN A 312 -8.53 -9.85 -18.10
CA ASN A 312 -8.44 -9.59 -16.66
C ASN A 312 -7.43 -10.51 -15.92
N LEU A 313 -6.24 -10.70 -16.49
CA LEU A 313 -5.17 -11.53 -15.91
C LEU A 313 -4.10 -10.67 -15.24
N VAL A 314 -3.70 -11.07 -14.04
CA VAL A 314 -2.56 -10.51 -13.30
C VAL A 314 -1.47 -11.57 -13.21
N TYR A 315 -0.28 -11.24 -13.69
CA TYR A 315 0.88 -12.13 -13.68
C TYR A 315 1.78 -11.78 -12.50
N LEU A 316 1.94 -12.72 -11.59
CA LEU A 316 2.64 -12.54 -10.31
C LEU A 316 3.97 -13.28 -10.32
N LYS A 317 5.07 -12.61 -9.96
CA LYS A 317 6.41 -13.21 -9.96
C LYS A 317 6.55 -14.27 -8.86
N GLY A 318 6.85 -15.50 -9.26
CA GLY A 318 7.07 -16.64 -8.36
C GLY A 318 5.78 -17.42 -8.03
N GLN A 319 5.77 -18.03 -6.83
CA GLN A 319 4.76 -19.00 -6.42
C GLN A 319 3.61 -18.41 -5.59
N VAL A 320 2.37 -18.75 -5.96
CA VAL A 320 1.15 -18.39 -5.22
C VAL A 320 0.57 -19.60 -4.47
N PRO A 321 0.16 -19.45 -3.19
CA PRO A 321 -0.35 -20.54 -2.35
C PRO A 321 -1.81 -20.90 -2.70
N ALA A 322 -1.99 -21.56 -3.85
CA ALA A 322 -3.26 -22.18 -4.26
C ALA A 322 -2.98 -23.41 -5.15
N THR A 323 -3.95 -24.34 -5.20
CA THR A 323 -4.06 -25.31 -6.30
C THR A 323 -4.38 -24.58 -7.60
N GLN A 324 -4.23 -25.27 -8.73
CA GLN A 324 -4.81 -24.80 -9.99
C GLN A 324 -6.33 -24.64 -9.83
N HIS A 325 -6.89 -23.60 -10.43
CA HIS A 325 -8.27 -23.13 -10.27
C HIS A 325 -8.70 -22.81 -8.82
N GLY A 326 -7.74 -22.71 -7.88
CA GLY A 326 -8.00 -22.34 -6.50
C GLY A 326 -8.19 -20.83 -6.31
N LEU A 327 -9.06 -20.46 -5.36
CA LEU A 327 -9.28 -19.07 -4.95
C LEU A 327 -8.00 -18.47 -4.33
N VAL A 328 -7.69 -17.27 -4.78
CA VAL A 328 -6.61 -16.39 -4.32
C VAL A 328 -7.22 -15.05 -3.91
N ILE A 329 -6.67 -14.45 -2.87
CA ILE A 329 -6.99 -13.11 -2.40
C ILE A 329 -5.73 -12.28 -2.63
N ILE A 330 -5.81 -11.26 -3.48
CA ILE A 330 -4.73 -10.31 -3.74
C ILE A 330 -5.07 -9.03 -2.97
N ARG A 331 -4.07 -8.46 -2.30
CA ARG A 331 -4.16 -7.14 -1.66
C ARG A 331 -2.81 -6.46 -1.75
N ASP A 332 -2.79 -5.15 -1.63
CA ASP A 332 -1.55 -4.39 -1.61
C ASP A 332 -0.59 -4.88 -0.49
N ALA A 333 0.72 -4.80 -0.73
CA ALA A 333 1.72 -5.28 0.22
C ALA A 333 1.70 -4.44 1.51
N PHE A 334 1.58 -5.11 2.65
CA PHE A 334 1.51 -4.43 3.96
C PHE A 334 2.88 -4.06 4.54
N ARG A 335 3.95 -4.78 4.15
CA ARG A 335 5.26 -4.70 4.83
C ARG A 335 6.28 -3.78 4.15
N LYS A 336 6.18 -3.57 2.85
CA LYS A 336 7.07 -2.69 2.09
C LYS A 336 6.26 -1.54 1.54
N MET A 337 6.69 -0.31 1.83
CA MET A 337 6.15 0.87 1.14
C MET A 337 6.37 0.72 -0.37
N GLN A 338 5.37 1.15 -1.13
CA GLN A 338 5.41 1.19 -2.57
C GLN A 338 5.99 2.56 -2.97
N LYS A 339 6.77 2.61 -4.06
CA LYS A 339 7.40 3.85 -4.56
C LYS A 339 6.70 4.36 -5.82
N MET A 340 5.42 4.05 -5.98
CA MET A 340 4.71 4.21 -7.24
C MET A 340 3.27 4.62 -6.95
N THR A 341 2.77 5.56 -7.74
CA THR A 341 1.39 6.02 -7.69
C THR A 341 0.45 4.89 -8.08
N LEU A 342 -0.62 4.70 -7.29
CA LEU A 342 -1.65 3.68 -7.52
C LEU A 342 -2.97 4.35 -7.91
N PRO A 343 -3.81 3.71 -8.74
CA PRO A 343 -5.16 4.20 -8.98
C PRO A 343 -6.00 4.06 -7.70
N MET A 344 -6.52 5.19 -7.23
CA MET A 344 -7.19 5.33 -5.94
C MET A 344 -8.62 5.86 -6.12
N PRO A 345 -9.64 5.32 -5.44
CA PRO A 345 -9.64 4.10 -4.60
C PRO A 345 -9.51 2.79 -5.41
N SER A 346 -9.81 2.83 -6.71
CA SER A 346 -9.61 1.76 -7.68
C SER A 346 -9.44 2.38 -9.06
N PHE A 347 -8.93 1.60 -10.02
CA PHE A 347 -8.96 2.00 -11.43
C PHE A 347 -10.40 2.07 -11.95
N ILE A 348 -10.72 3.15 -12.65
CA ILE A 348 -11.97 3.38 -13.38
C ILE A 348 -11.59 3.37 -14.87
N PRO A 349 -12.20 2.53 -15.72
CA PRO A 349 -11.94 2.53 -17.16
C PRO A 349 -12.53 3.77 -17.83
N ASP A 350 -11.81 4.34 -18.80
CA ASP A 350 -12.33 5.44 -19.60
C ASP A 350 -13.43 4.94 -20.55
N PRO A 351 -14.60 5.61 -20.65
CA PRO A 351 -15.70 5.16 -21.52
C PRO A 351 -15.36 5.07 -23.02
N LYS A 352 -14.28 5.74 -23.44
CA LYS A 352 -13.77 5.75 -24.82
C LYS A 352 -12.72 4.66 -25.08
N GLU A 353 -12.25 3.97 -24.05
CA GLU A 353 -11.19 2.96 -24.17
C GLU A 353 -11.76 1.62 -24.64
N VAL A 354 -11.62 1.36 -25.93
CA VAL A 354 -12.03 0.09 -26.56
C VAL A 354 -10.83 -0.85 -26.64
N LEU A 355 -10.91 -1.98 -25.92
CA LEU A 355 -9.87 -3.01 -25.89
C LEU A 355 -10.02 -4.01 -27.06
N GLU A 356 -10.00 -3.50 -28.28
CA GLU A 356 -10.11 -4.30 -29.51
C GLU A 356 -8.73 -4.77 -30.03
N GLY A 357 -8.74 -5.85 -30.83
CA GLY A 357 -7.55 -6.45 -31.43
C GLY A 357 -6.79 -7.42 -30.51
N ASP A 358 -5.53 -7.71 -30.88
CA ASP A 358 -4.69 -8.70 -30.22
C ASP A 358 -4.33 -8.26 -28.78
N TRP A 359 -4.68 -9.07 -27.78
CA TRP A 359 -4.43 -8.82 -26.35
C TRP A 359 -2.97 -8.48 -26.00
N LYS A 360 -2.03 -8.94 -26.82
CA LYS A 360 -0.59 -8.66 -26.69
C LYS A 360 -0.28 -7.17 -26.75
N ASN A 361 -1.06 -6.39 -27.51
CA ASN A 361 -0.86 -4.95 -27.70
C ASN A 361 -1.25 -4.16 -26.45
N HIS A 362 -2.25 -4.67 -25.71
CA HIS A 362 -2.77 -4.07 -24.47
C HIS A 362 -2.04 -4.55 -23.20
N LEU A 363 -0.99 -5.37 -23.35
CA LEU A 363 -0.30 -6.02 -22.24
C LEU A 363 0.61 -5.05 -21.47
N LEU A 364 0.17 -4.60 -20.30
CA LEU A 364 0.93 -3.69 -19.44
C LEU A 364 2.07 -4.45 -18.74
N ARG A 365 3.33 -4.16 -19.10
CA ARG A 365 4.53 -4.80 -18.54
C ARG A 365 5.27 -3.91 -17.56
N TRP A 366 6.00 -4.52 -16.62
CA TRP A 366 6.87 -3.77 -15.70
C TRP A 366 8.17 -3.35 -16.38
N SER A 367 8.39 -2.04 -16.52
CA SER A 367 9.56 -1.41 -17.17
C SER A 367 10.92 -1.71 -16.53
N GLY A 368 10.96 -2.40 -15.38
CA GLY A 368 12.21 -2.86 -14.76
C GLY A 368 12.93 -3.97 -15.52
N THR A 369 12.29 -4.52 -16.55
CA THR A 369 12.93 -5.28 -17.63
C THR A 369 13.13 -4.33 -18.82
N ARG A 370 14.30 -3.69 -18.92
CA ARG A 370 14.65 -2.93 -20.13
C ARG A 370 14.70 -3.93 -21.29
N PRO A 371 13.93 -3.74 -22.39
CA PRO A 371 14.17 -4.53 -23.58
C PRO A 371 15.56 -4.20 -24.12
N ILE A 372 16.37 -5.21 -24.41
CA ILE A 372 17.37 -5.06 -25.47
C ILE A 372 16.57 -4.94 -26.76
N GLN A 373 16.49 -3.73 -27.32
CA GLN A 373 16.37 -3.60 -28.76
C GLN A 373 17.66 -4.16 -29.34
N TRP A 374 17.62 -5.43 -29.73
CA TRP A 374 18.43 -5.88 -30.84
C TRP A 374 17.71 -5.35 -32.08
N ASP A 375 17.93 -4.07 -32.37
CA ASP A 375 17.77 -3.60 -33.73
C ASP A 375 18.76 -4.46 -34.54
N ALA A 376 18.23 -5.31 -35.42
CA ALA A 376 19.01 -6.17 -36.29
C ALA A 376 19.61 -5.34 -37.45
N GLU A 377 20.24 -4.23 -37.09
CA GLU A 377 21.11 -3.47 -37.95
C GLU A 377 22.52 -4.06 -37.80
N GLU A 378 23.16 -4.31 -38.94
CA GLU A 378 24.54 -4.77 -38.98
C GLU A 378 25.40 -3.67 -38.35
N TYR A 379 25.93 -3.94 -37.14
CA TYR A 379 26.80 -3.02 -36.41
C TYR A 379 28.13 -2.84 -37.13
N THR A 380 28.13 -1.98 -38.15
CA THR A 380 29.34 -1.41 -38.73
C THR A 380 30.02 -0.52 -37.69
N GLU A 381 31.36 -0.44 -37.73
CA GLU A 381 32.15 0.33 -36.77
C GLU A 381 31.75 1.82 -36.72
N GLU A 382 31.19 2.34 -37.82
CA GLU A 382 30.68 3.71 -37.94
C GLU A 382 29.43 3.97 -37.07
N ILE A 383 28.51 3.00 -37.02
CA ILE A 383 27.30 3.08 -36.18
C ILE A 383 27.70 2.99 -34.71
N ALA A 384 28.62 2.08 -34.36
CA ALA A 384 29.17 1.98 -33.02
C ALA A 384 29.82 3.30 -32.57
N ARG A 385 30.68 3.91 -33.40
CA ARG A 385 31.30 5.23 -33.12
C ARG A 385 30.28 6.36 -32.97
N LYS A 386 29.22 6.40 -33.78
CA LYS A 386 28.13 7.39 -33.62
C LYS A 386 27.40 7.22 -32.29
N ILE A 387 27.12 5.97 -31.90
CA ILE A 387 26.47 5.66 -30.61
C ILE A 387 27.37 6.06 -29.44
N GLU A 388 28.65 5.66 -29.44
CA GLU A 388 29.63 6.04 -28.42
C GLU A 388 29.77 7.56 -28.29
N LYS A 389 29.87 8.28 -29.40
CA LYS A 389 29.92 9.75 -29.42
C LYS A 389 28.65 10.36 -28.82
N SER A 390 27.46 9.85 -29.17
CA SER A 390 26.19 10.33 -28.59
C SER A 390 26.05 10.06 -27.09
N ILE A 391 26.60 8.94 -26.60
CA ILE A 391 26.64 8.59 -25.17
C ILE A 391 27.62 9.50 -24.44
N TRP A 392 28.77 9.78 -25.06
CA TRP A 392 29.79 10.71 -24.55
C TRP A 392 29.23 12.12 -24.40
N GLU A 393 28.66 12.69 -25.47
CA GLU A 393 28.07 14.03 -25.47
C GLU A 393 26.94 14.18 -24.45
N LYS A 394 26.07 13.16 -24.31
CA LYS A 394 25.02 13.14 -23.27
C LYS A 394 25.55 13.09 -21.83
N LYS A 395 26.74 12.50 -21.62
CA LYS A 395 27.28 12.24 -20.27
C LYS A 395 28.30 13.29 -19.82
N TYR A 396 29.00 13.93 -20.76
CA TYR A 396 30.11 14.85 -20.50
C TYR A 396 29.97 16.23 -21.18
N GLY A 397 28.96 16.42 -22.03
CA GLY A 397 28.73 17.64 -22.80
C GLY A 397 29.50 17.67 -24.14
N PRO A 398 29.07 18.52 -25.10
CA PRO A 398 29.63 18.52 -26.46
C PRO A 398 31.07 19.02 -26.56
N ASN A 399 31.54 19.81 -25.59
CA ASN A 399 32.83 20.52 -25.65
C ASN A 399 33.95 19.87 -24.80
N ARG A 400 33.78 18.64 -24.30
CA ARG A 400 34.83 17.93 -23.54
C ARG A 400 35.49 16.84 -24.38
N THR A 401 36.80 16.97 -24.57
CA THR A 401 37.64 15.95 -25.19
C THR A 401 38.08 14.90 -24.16
N PRO A 402 38.53 13.71 -24.58
CA PRO A 402 39.12 12.72 -23.66
C PRO A 402 40.36 13.22 -22.89
N TRP A 403 41.02 14.28 -23.36
CA TRP A 403 42.18 14.91 -22.71
C TRP A 403 41.78 15.83 -21.53
N ASP A 404 40.52 16.26 -21.46
CA ASP A 404 39.98 17.08 -20.37
C ASP A 404 39.56 16.26 -19.13
N MET A 405 39.94 14.98 -19.08
CA MET A 405 39.72 14.12 -17.92
C MET A 405 40.82 14.32 -16.85
N PRO A 406 40.47 14.37 -15.55
CA PRO A 406 41.47 14.22 -14.51
C PRO A 406 42.14 12.84 -14.63
N ILE A 407 43.47 12.83 -14.73
CA ILE A 407 44.26 11.60 -14.87
C ILE A 407 44.06 10.75 -13.62
N ILE A 408 43.36 9.62 -13.77
CA ILE A 408 43.27 8.60 -12.72
C ILE A 408 44.68 7.98 -12.59
N PRO A 409 45.32 8.02 -11.41
CA PRO A 409 46.65 7.45 -11.25
C PRO A 409 46.62 5.95 -11.56
N ARG A 410 47.58 5.51 -12.38
CA ARG A 410 47.70 4.11 -12.79
C ARG A 410 48.04 3.27 -11.54
N PRO A 411 47.27 2.22 -11.19
CA PRO A 411 47.65 1.35 -10.09
C PRO A 411 48.96 0.63 -10.41
N GLU A 412 49.82 0.48 -9.39
CA GLU A 412 51.12 -0.17 -9.53
C GLU A 412 50.98 -1.66 -9.94
N PRO A 413 51.94 -2.22 -10.69
CA PRO A 413 51.86 -3.60 -11.14
C PRO A 413 52.08 -4.55 -9.95
N LEU A 414 51.17 -5.52 -9.78
CA LEU A 414 51.36 -6.63 -8.84
C LEU A 414 52.54 -7.52 -9.30
N ASP A 415 53.50 -7.73 -8.40
CA ASP A 415 54.71 -8.52 -8.63
C ASP A 415 54.43 -9.93 -9.19
N GLN A 416 55.02 -10.22 -10.35
CA GLN A 416 54.99 -11.56 -10.94
C GLN A 416 56.07 -12.45 -10.32
N LYS A 417 55.68 -13.33 -9.39
CA LYS A 417 56.47 -14.52 -9.02
C LYS A 417 55.60 -15.79 -9.03
N LEU A 418 55.47 -16.39 -10.21
CA LEU A 418 55.08 -17.79 -10.36
C LEU A 418 56.35 -18.65 -10.53
N PRO A 419 56.52 -19.76 -9.80
CA PRO A 419 57.70 -20.62 -9.94
C PRO A 419 57.66 -21.43 -11.23
N ALA A 420 58.77 -21.43 -11.98
CA ALA A 420 58.90 -22.16 -13.23
C ALA A 420 58.92 -23.68 -13.02
N GLN A 421 57.98 -24.40 -13.62
CA GLN A 421 58.07 -25.86 -13.76
C GLN A 421 59.05 -26.23 -14.87
N LYS A 422 60.11 -26.98 -14.53
CA LYS A 422 61.08 -27.49 -15.52
C LYS A 422 60.47 -28.62 -16.34
N VAL A 423 60.38 -28.43 -17.66
CA VAL A 423 60.11 -29.51 -18.61
C VAL A 423 61.39 -30.34 -18.78
N GLY A 424 61.42 -31.53 -18.18
CA GLY A 424 62.49 -32.51 -18.37
C GLY A 424 62.21 -33.39 -19.59
N GLN A 425 63.07 -33.30 -20.62
CA GLN A 425 63.10 -34.31 -21.69
C GLN A 425 63.74 -35.60 -21.17
N GLN A 426 63.12 -36.76 -21.40
CA GLN A 426 63.85 -38.03 -21.46
C GLN A 426 63.48 -38.81 -22.72
N LYS A 427 64.52 -39.25 -23.42
CA LYS A 427 64.45 -40.07 -24.65
C LYS A 427 64.31 -41.55 -24.29
N GLN A 428 63.75 -42.29 -25.25
CA GLN A 428 63.91 -43.73 -25.51
C GLN A 428 65.06 -44.44 -24.76
N LYS A 429 64.77 -45.62 -24.17
CA LYS A 429 65.20 -46.93 -24.71
C LYS A 429 64.86 -48.12 -23.79
N LYS A 430 64.46 -49.23 -24.44
CA LYS A 430 64.18 -50.58 -23.92
C LYS A 430 62.95 -50.72 -23.03
#